data_AF-A0AAW9T8A8-F1
#
_entry.id   AF-A0AAW9T8A8-F1
#
_cell.length_a   1.000
_cell.length_b   1.000
_cell.length_c   1.000
_cell.angle_alpha   90.00
_cell.angle_beta   90.00
_cell.angle_gamma   90.00
#
_symmetry.space_group_name_H-M   'P 1'
#
loop_
_entity.id
_entity.type
_entity.pdbx_description
1 polymer ?
#
loop_
_entity_poly.entity_id
_entity_poly.type
_entity_poly.pdbx_seq_one_letter_code
_entity_poly.pdbx_strand_id
1 'polypeptide(L)'
;MKRTTFLLCLLFALCMQVVAAEHSYTQKAVKQTVKVGTSTREMLVYVPTDLPEKAPMVISLHGYSQNPDYQMGQTHWNEVADTAKILVVYPQGNGNAWDISGSGDVKFIETIMKTMQKKYKVDKNRIYISGFSMGGMMTYHCMTKLGTVVAAFGPVSGIPVDYREPVAPRHVPIMHIHGTGDDVVKWGGDPNHAAGGYGRIDDYVKKWAAYEGCDVDNPVVIRPYPASMSYAAATRTRYINKMDGTEVTLIAIDGKGHWHSDDPDAVYSTRELWNFFKQYKLDLPDNEDSSEAKGEVLFSDNWEDEVINVGEGVPAGWKRINSMNDGSRSDEKANGAANTGGARIKDFVAGGDFNTGFYLSARDFDQCKLSYGLYDGHRLHLIPGKYQLSFNSSYWNDGSENGAVTFDAGIAGISDNNSVLLEQNLDSEGNLKENANQVVKGSLAHFLNFTVEKEGDYELYFTMSSGWAAVILGNVKIKKADTSTGITENAINAFGNGHSMTYNLAGHRISAQTKGMVIEQTQLANGRKVSRKVIKK
;
A
#
# COMPACT_ATOMS: atom_id res chain seq x y z
N MET A 1 74.15 -23.63 29.35
CA MET A 1 72.92 -23.49 30.17
C MET A 1 72.42 -22.06 30.10
N LYS A 2 71.40 -21.79 29.28
CA LYS A 2 70.45 -20.65 29.34
C LYS A 2 69.87 -20.39 27.95
N ARG A 3 68.53 -20.29 27.90
CA ARG A 3 67.69 -19.55 26.95
C ARG A 3 67.84 -19.88 25.46
N THR A 4 67.04 -20.83 24.95
CA THR A 4 66.54 -20.80 23.54
C THR A 4 65.47 -21.85 23.20
N THR A 5 65.11 -22.77 24.09
CA THR A 5 64.22 -23.91 23.73
C THR A 5 62.80 -23.85 24.31
N PHE A 6 62.21 -22.65 24.45
CA PHE A 6 60.83 -22.50 24.95
C PHE A 6 59.94 -21.62 24.05
N LEU A 7 60.36 -21.38 22.80
CA LEU A 7 59.61 -20.54 21.84
C LEU A 7 59.18 -21.30 20.57
N LEU A 8 59.21 -22.64 20.57
CA LEU A 8 58.81 -23.44 19.40
C LEU A 8 57.61 -24.37 19.64
N CYS A 9 57.00 -24.36 20.83
CA CYS A 9 55.78 -25.13 21.12
C CYS A 9 54.52 -24.26 21.29
N LEU A 10 54.61 -22.95 21.08
CA LEU A 10 53.48 -22.01 21.19
C LEU A 10 52.95 -21.49 19.84
N LEU A 11 53.45 -22.06 18.73
CA LEU A 11 53.09 -21.65 17.36
C LEU A 11 52.38 -22.74 16.54
N PHE A 12 52.01 -23.88 17.15
CA PHE A 12 51.40 -25.01 16.42
C PHE A 12 50.21 -25.70 17.09
N ALA A 13 49.59 -25.09 18.11
CA ALA A 13 48.42 -25.68 18.77
C ALA A 13 47.44 -24.60 19.26
N LEU A 14 46.70 -24.00 18.33
CA LEU A 14 45.23 -23.91 18.34
C LEU A 14 44.74 -23.03 17.18
N CYS A 15 45.09 -23.40 15.94
CA CYS A 15 44.20 -23.07 14.83
C CYS A 15 43.04 -24.08 14.91
N MET A 16 42.16 -23.92 15.91
CA MET A 16 40.80 -24.40 15.75
C MET A 16 40.24 -23.54 14.63
N GLN A 17 40.28 -24.08 13.41
CA GLN A 17 39.34 -23.68 12.39
C GLN A 17 37.97 -23.83 13.04
N VAL A 18 37.40 -22.72 13.50
CA VAL A 18 35.96 -22.61 13.62
C VAL A 18 35.48 -22.88 12.21
N VAL A 19 34.99 -24.09 11.97
CA VAL A 19 34.12 -24.34 10.84
C VAL A 19 32.90 -23.50 11.17
N ALA A 20 32.92 -22.22 10.77
CA ALA A 20 31.69 -21.47 10.64
C ALA A 20 30.83 -22.35 9.75
N ALA A 21 29.66 -22.77 10.24
CA ALA A 21 28.72 -23.47 9.39
C ALA A 21 28.51 -22.56 8.18
N GLU A 22 28.97 -22.98 7.00
CA GLU A 22 28.80 -22.16 5.81
C GLU A 22 27.30 -22.10 5.55
N HIS A 23 26.71 -20.93 5.78
CA HIS A 23 25.33 -20.66 5.41
C HIS A 23 25.22 -20.83 3.89
N SER A 24 24.69 -21.97 3.45
CA SER A 24 24.50 -22.29 2.04
C SER A 24 23.07 -21.95 1.63
N TYR A 25 22.92 -21.03 0.69
CA TYR A 25 21.63 -20.65 0.12
C TYR A 25 21.38 -21.38 -1.20
N THR A 26 20.12 -21.71 -1.50
CA THR A 26 19.78 -22.41 -2.76
C THR A 26 19.97 -21.54 -4.00
N GLN A 27 19.96 -20.20 -3.84
CA GLN A 27 20.12 -19.23 -4.91
C GLN A 27 21.10 -18.12 -4.53
N LYS A 28 21.41 -17.24 -5.49
CA LYS A 28 22.13 -15.98 -5.22
C LYS A 28 21.14 -14.82 -5.21
N ALA A 29 21.27 -13.91 -4.26
CA ALA A 29 20.55 -12.65 -4.30
C ALA A 29 20.99 -11.82 -5.52
N VAL A 30 20.04 -11.15 -6.15
CA VAL A 30 20.26 -10.38 -7.38
C VAL A 30 20.04 -8.91 -7.10
N LYS A 31 21.01 -8.07 -7.49
CA LYS A 31 20.84 -6.61 -7.48
C LYS A 31 19.78 -6.20 -8.49
N GLN A 32 18.82 -5.42 -8.03
CA GLN A 32 17.76 -4.84 -8.85
C GLN A 32 17.60 -3.36 -8.51
N THR A 33 16.98 -2.62 -9.42
CA THR A 33 16.70 -1.20 -9.25
C THR A 33 15.23 -0.91 -9.46
N VAL A 34 14.71 0.09 -8.77
CA VAL A 34 13.38 0.65 -8.98
C VAL A 34 13.47 2.16 -9.09
N LYS A 35 12.57 2.75 -9.88
CA LYS A 35 12.44 4.20 -9.98
C LYS A 35 11.53 4.70 -8.86
N VAL A 36 12.01 5.65 -8.06
CA VAL A 36 11.25 6.32 -6.99
C VAL A 36 11.32 7.81 -7.28
N GLY A 37 10.25 8.35 -7.87
CA GLY A 37 10.28 9.69 -8.44
C GLY A 37 11.33 9.81 -9.53
N THR A 38 12.18 10.83 -9.43
CA THR A 38 13.30 11.06 -10.36
C THR A 38 14.55 10.22 -10.03
N SER A 39 14.58 9.55 -8.87
CA SER A 39 15.73 8.77 -8.42
C SER A 39 15.62 7.30 -8.81
N THR A 40 16.74 6.67 -9.14
CA THR A 40 16.85 5.21 -9.21
C THR A 40 17.41 4.70 -7.90
N ARG A 41 16.70 3.77 -7.25
CA ARG A 41 17.07 3.18 -5.96
C ARG A 41 17.39 1.71 -6.12
N GLU A 42 18.39 1.23 -5.39
CA GLU A 42 18.90 -0.13 -5.49
C GLU A 42 18.36 -1.03 -4.37
N MET A 43 18.29 -2.33 -4.64
CA MET A 43 17.93 -3.36 -3.67
C MET A 43 18.60 -4.69 -4.04
N LEU A 44 18.83 -5.55 -3.06
CA LEU A 44 19.08 -6.98 -3.28
C LEU A 44 17.77 -7.73 -3.13
N VAL A 45 17.50 -8.65 -4.04
CA VAL A 45 16.32 -9.52 -4.00
C VAL A 45 16.77 -10.96 -3.98
N TYR A 46 16.33 -11.70 -2.98
CA TYR A 46 16.52 -13.13 -2.88
C TYR A 46 15.21 -13.85 -3.23
N VAL A 47 15.26 -14.65 -4.29
CA VAL A 47 14.15 -15.48 -4.75
C VAL A 47 14.54 -16.94 -4.48
N PRO A 48 13.87 -17.65 -3.55
CA PRO A 48 14.16 -19.07 -3.33
C PRO A 48 13.77 -19.90 -4.56
N THR A 49 14.34 -21.09 -4.67
CA THR A 49 13.88 -22.11 -5.63
C THR A 49 12.38 -22.39 -5.45
N ASP A 50 11.67 -22.55 -6.56
CA ASP A 50 10.24 -22.92 -6.60
C ASP A 50 9.32 -21.98 -5.80
N LEU A 51 9.53 -20.66 -5.91
CA LEU A 51 8.64 -19.66 -5.31
C LEU A 51 7.21 -19.81 -5.86
N PRO A 52 6.20 -20.11 -5.03
CA PRO A 52 4.83 -20.28 -5.51
C PRO A 52 4.18 -18.93 -5.85
N GLU A 53 3.13 -18.95 -6.68
CA GLU A 53 2.25 -17.79 -6.79
C GLU A 53 1.64 -17.43 -5.43
N LYS A 54 1.37 -16.14 -5.24
CA LYS A 54 0.91 -15.59 -3.98
C LYS A 54 1.87 -15.90 -2.83
N ALA A 55 3.19 -16.01 -3.06
CA ALA A 55 4.14 -16.20 -1.96
C ALA A 55 4.16 -14.99 -1.00
N PRO A 56 4.38 -15.19 0.31
CA PRO A 56 4.66 -14.10 1.23
C PRO A 56 5.96 -13.37 0.90
N MET A 57 6.08 -12.12 1.36
CA MET A 57 7.28 -11.31 1.18
C MET A 57 7.74 -10.66 2.48
N VAL A 58 9.05 -10.65 2.71
CA VAL A 58 9.69 -9.90 3.80
C VAL A 58 10.61 -8.84 3.23
N ILE A 59 10.46 -7.60 3.69
CA ILE A 59 11.42 -6.51 3.45
C ILE A 59 12.29 -6.39 4.70
N SER A 60 13.61 -6.53 4.54
CA SER A 60 14.59 -6.48 5.64
C SER A 60 15.49 -5.25 5.52
N LEU A 61 15.37 -4.33 6.48
CA LEU A 61 15.98 -3.00 6.45
C LEU A 61 17.28 -2.95 7.27
N HIS A 62 18.37 -2.48 6.64
CA HIS A 62 19.70 -2.41 7.26
C HIS A 62 19.84 -1.29 8.31
N GLY A 63 20.82 -1.39 9.20
CA GLY A 63 21.17 -0.34 10.17
C GLY A 63 21.91 0.86 9.55
N TYR A 64 22.17 1.89 10.36
CA TYR A 64 22.93 3.07 9.90
C TYR A 64 24.35 2.69 9.45
N SER A 65 24.82 3.27 8.34
CA SER A 65 26.12 2.99 7.72
C SER A 65 26.32 1.55 7.20
N GLN A 66 25.26 0.73 7.23
CA GLN A 66 25.25 -0.62 6.65
C GLN A 66 24.68 -0.60 5.21
N ASN A 67 24.60 -1.76 4.58
CA ASN A 67 24.08 -1.94 3.24
C ASN A 67 23.30 -3.27 3.13
N PRO A 68 22.61 -3.54 2.00
CA PRO A 68 21.86 -4.78 1.78
C PRO A 68 22.66 -6.06 1.95
N ASP A 69 23.92 -6.11 1.51
CA ASP A 69 24.77 -7.30 1.65
C ASP A 69 25.06 -7.59 3.12
N TYR A 70 25.37 -6.56 3.92
CA TYR A 70 25.56 -6.68 5.36
C TYR A 70 24.29 -7.16 6.05
N GLN A 71 23.14 -6.56 5.72
CA GLN A 71 21.86 -6.96 6.32
C GLN A 71 21.48 -8.40 5.97
N MET A 72 21.70 -8.82 4.72
CA MET A 72 21.49 -10.20 4.29
C MET A 72 22.40 -11.16 5.07
N GLY A 73 23.68 -10.80 5.22
CA GLY A 73 24.66 -11.57 5.98
C GLY A 73 24.38 -11.64 7.47
N GLN A 74 23.81 -10.59 8.07
CA GLN A 74 23.49 -10.55 9.51
C GLN A 74 22.17 -11.28 9.84
N THR A 75 21.16 -11.15 8.98
CA THR A 75 19.82 -11.66 9.27
C THR A 75 19.58 -13.07 8.79
N HIS A 76 20.31 -13.52 7.76
CA HIS A 76 20.13 -14.85 7.18
C HIS A 76 18.68 -15.17 6.77
N TRP A 77 17.87 -14.15 6.40
CA TRP A 77 16.49 -14.37 5.93
C TRP A 77 16.42 -15.34 4.74
N ASN A 78 17.49 -15.49 3.95
CA ASN A 78 17.57 -16.46 2.86
C ASN A 78 17.36 -17.92 3.32
N GLU A 79 17.76 -18.30 4.54
CA GLU A 79 17.49 -19.64 5.08
C GLU A 79 15.99 -19.89 5.29
N VAL A 80 15.32 -18.87 5.81
CA VAL A 80 13.86 -18.90 5.97
C VAL A 80 13.20 -18.86 4.61
N ALA A 81 13.72 -18.09 3.66
CA ALA A 81 13.23 -18.06 2.28
C ALA A 81 13.26 -19.43 1.61
N ASP A 82 14.37 -20.17 1.73
CA ASP A 82 14.53 -21.48 1.11
C ASP A 82 13.55 -22.52 1.66
N THR A 83 13.26 -22.45 2.95
CA THR A 83 12.38 -23.41 3.65
C THR A 83 10.90 -23.01 3.60
N ALA A 84 10.58 -21.74 3.83
CA ALA A 84 9.23 -21.23 3.90
C ALA A 84 8.69 -20.72 2.56
N LYS A 85 9.52 -20.70 1.51
CA LYS A 85 9.20 -20.23 0.16
C LYS A 85 8.66 -18.79 0.18
N ILE A 86 9.43 -17.89 0.78
CA ILE A 86 9.13 -16.46 0.84
C ILE A 86 10.09 -15.64 -0.02
N LEU A 87 9.60 -14.56 -0.62
CA LEU A 87 10.44 -13.58 -1.27
C LEU A 87 11.09 -12.68 -0.22
N VAL A 88 12.39 -12.40 -0.34
CA VAL A 88 13.09 -11.48 0.58
C VAL A 88 13.70 -10.33 -0.22
N VAL A 89 13.46 -9.10 0.24
CA VAL A 89 14.05 -7.89 -0.34
C VAL A 89 14.85 -7.14 0.71
N TYR A 90 16.05 -6.74 0.34
CA TYR A 90 16.97 -5.93 1.14
C TYR A 90 17.22 -4.61 0.42
N PRO A 91 16.47 -3.53 0.74
CA PRO A 91 16.61 -2.26 0.04
C PRO A 91 17.83 -1.45 0.52
N GLN A 92 18.42 -0.65 -0.36
CA GLN A 92 19.53 0.25 -0.05
C GLN A 92 19.02 1.64 0.36
N GLY A 93 19.23 2.02 1.62
CA GLY A 93 19.02 3.36 2.13
C GLY A 93 19.97 4.38 1.48
N ASN A 94 19.51 5.62 1.30
CA ASN A 94 20.33 6.68 0.71
C ASN A 94 21.47 7.06 1.66
N GLY A 95 22.71 7.09 1.15
CA GLY A 95 23.89 7.35 1.98
C GLY A 95 24.06 6.33 3.11
N ASN A 96 23.60 5.09 2.91
CA ASN A 96 23.53 4.04 3.94
C ASN A 96 22.68 4.44 5.15
N ALA A 97 21.65 5.26 4.91
CA ALA A 97 20.73 5.73 5.92
C ALA A 97 19.26 5.73 5.46
N TRP A 98 18.34 5.89 6.42
CA TRP A 98 16.89 5.90 6.20
C TRP A 98 16.30 7.25 6.57
N ASP A 99 15.38 7.72 5.76
CA ASP A 99 14.46 8.81 6.08
C ASP A 99 13.38 8.32 7.08
N ILE A 100 13.72 8.37 8.37
CA ILE A 100 12.92 7.86 9.48
C ILE A 100 11.87 8.85 10.02
N SER A 101 11.70 10.00 9.37
CA SER A 101 10.72 11.03 9.78
C SER A 101 9.93 11.62 8.61
N GLY A 102 10.49 11.60 7.39
CA GLY A 102 9.84 12.03 6.16
C GLY A 102 9.10 10.90 5.44
N SER A 103 8.88 11.07 4.15
CA SER A 103 8.14 10.10 3.32
C SER A 103 9.01 9.46 2.22
N GLY A 104 10.28 9.85 2.09
CA GLY A 104 11.12 9.45 0.97
C GLY A 104 11.35 7.94 0.92
N ASP A 105 11.78 7.35 2.03
CA ASP A 105 12.01 5.91 2.10
C ASP A 105 10.73 5.09 2.33
N VAL A 106 9.66 5.71 2.85
CA VAL A 106 8.32 5.08 2.87
C VAL A 106 7.83 4.84 1.44
N LYS A 107 7.95 5.85 0.56
CA LYS A 107 7.60 5.74 -0.87
C LYS A 107 8.48 4.73 -1.59
N PHE A 108 9.77 4.66 -1.26
CA PHE A 108 10.66 3.63 -1.80
C PHE A 108 10.20 2.22 -1.42
N ILE A 109 9.89 1.99 -0.14
CA ILE A 109 9.41 0.69 0.34
C ILE A 109 8.07 0.32 -0.31
N GLU A 110 7.14 1.26 -0.43
CA GLU A 110 5.87 1.06 -1.13
C GLU A 110 6.09 0.70 -2.62
N THR A 111 7.02 1.38 -3.30
CA THR A 111 7.41 1.10 -4.69
C THR A 111 7.96 -0.31 -4.84
N ILE A 112 8.79 -0.77 -3.90
CA ILE A 112 9.29 -2.15 -3.86
C ILE A 112 8.13 -3.12 -3.74
N MET A 113 7.19 -2.87 -2.80
CA MET A 113 6.03 -3.74 -2.61
C MET A 113 5.24 -3.91 -3.91
N LYS A 114 4.92 -2.81 -4.59
CA LYS A 114 4.18 -2.81 -5.87
C LYS A 114 4.98 -3.52 -6.97
N THR A 115 6.27 -3.24 -7.07
CA THR A 115 7.16 -3.85 -8.09
C THR A 115 7.25 -5.36 -7.91
N MET A 116 7.43 -5.84 -6.67
CA MET A 116 7.54 -7.27 -6.38
C MET A 116 6.21 -7.99 -6.56
N GLN A 117 5.09 -7.37 -6.19
CA GLN A 117 3.74 -7.91 -6.46
C GLN A 117 3.54 -8.13 -7.96
N LYS A 118 3.89 -7.14 -8.80
CA LYS A 118 3.75 -7.24 -10.24
C LYS A 118 4.66 -8.32 -10.85
N LYS A 119 5.94 -8.35 -10.43
CA LYS A 119 6.99 -9.18 -11.02
C LYS A 119 6.96 -10.64 -10.54
N TYR A 120 6.79 -10.86 -9.24
CA TYR A 120 6.89 -12.19 -8.61
C TYR A 120 5.55 -12.73 -8.09
N LYS A 121 4.44 -12.01 -8.35
CA LYS A 121 3.09 -12.42 -7.93
C LYS A 121 2.98 -12.68 -6.43
N VAL A 122 3.72 -11.93 -5.60
CA VAL A 122 3.64 -12.06 -4.15
C VAL A 122 2.26 -11.67 -3.64
N ASP A 123 1.84 -12.28 -2.54
CA ASP A 123 0.56 -12.01 -1.92
C ASP A 123 0.58 -10.66 -1.21
N LYS A 124 -0.21 -9.72 -1.71
CA LYS A 124 -0.35 -8.37 -1.13
C LYS A 124 -0.83 -8.39 0.33
N ASN A 125 -1.50 -9.47 0.74
CA ASN A 125 -1.99 -9.63 2.11
C ASN A 125 -0.93 -10.22 3.05
N ARG A 126 0.22 -10.67 2.54
CA ARG A 126 1.29 -11.32 3.32
C ARG A 126 2.65 -10.66 3.07
N ILE A 127 2.66 -9.34 3.23
CA ILE A 127 3.86 -8.51 3.21
C ILE A 127 4.22 -8.15 4.66
N TYR A 128 5.49 -8.31 5.01
CA TYR A 128 6.02 -8.03 6.35
C TYR A 128 7.27 -7.16 6.25
N ILE A 129 7.50 -6.33 7.27
CA ILE A 129 8.68 -5.47 7.34
C ILE A 129 9.43 -5.76 8.64
N SER A 130 10.74 -5.95 8.53
CA SER A 130 11.66 -6.05 9.67
C SER A 130 12.90 -5.22 9.41
N GLY A 131 13.64 -4.89 10.47
CA GLY A 131 14.90 -4.18 10.31
C GLY A 131 15.70 -4.12 11.60
N PHE A 132 17.00 -3.92 11.45
CA PHE A 132 17.94 -3.82 12.56
C PHE A 132 18.34 -2.36 12.82
N SER A 133 18.45 -1.95 14.08
CA SER A 133 18.95 -0.62 14.46
C SER A 133 18.10 0.50 13.84
N MET A 134 18.70 1.39 13.04
CA MET A 134 17.95 2.39 12.28
C MET A 134 16.98 1.79 11.25
N GLY A 135 17.23 0.58 10.75
CA GLY A 135 16.23 -0.17 9.99
C GLY A 135 15.05 -0.63 10.85
N GLY A 136 15.29 -0.88 12.14
CA GLY A 136 14.23 -1.09 13.14
C GLY A 136 13.44 0.18 13.43
N MET A 137 14.12 1.34 13.45
CA MET A 137 13.45 2.66 13.50
C MET A 137 12.59 2.90 12.25
N MET A 138 13.13 2.60 11.07
CA MET A 138 12.37 2.69 9.82
C MET A 138 11.20 1.70 9.77
N THR A 139 11.33 0.52 10.39
CA THR A 139 10.23 -0.45 10.55
C THR A 139 9.09 0.14 11.37
N TYR A 140 9.39 0.81 12.49
CA TYR A 140 8.40 1.56 13.26
C TYR A 140 7.77 2.69 12.45
N HIS A 141 8.56 3.46 11.71
CA HIS A 141 8.04 4.54 10.87
C HIS A 141 7.08 4.02 9.79
N CYS A 142 7.49 2.95 9.09
CA CYS A 142 6.65 2.26 8.11
C CYS A 142 5.34 1.76 8.72
N MET A 143 5.34 1.31 9.96
CA MET A 143 4.12 0.88 10.61
C MET A 143 3.08 2.00 10.72
N THR A 144 3.52 3.21 11.03
CA THR A 144 2.61 4.38 11.12
C THR A 144 2.06 4.81 9.76
N LYS A 145 2.79 4.54 8.66
CA LYS A 145 2.44 5.02 7.31
C LYS A 145 1.85 3.96 6.40
N LEU A 146 2.30 2.72 6.54
CA LEU A 146 1.99 1.55 5.70
C LEU A 146 1.25 0.45 6.47
N GLY A 147 0.85 0.71 7.72
CA GLY A 147 0.17 -0.28 8.57
C GLY A 147 -1.09 -0.86 7.93
N THR A 148 -1.76 -0.13 7.04
CA THR A 148 -2.94 -0.60 6.29
C THR A 148 -2.61 -1.63 5.19
N VAL A 149 -1.37 -1.69 4.69
CA VAL A 149 -0.95 -2.52 3.54
C VAL A 149 0.18 -3.51 3.86
N VAL A 150 0.65 -3.53 5.11
CA VAL A 150 1.64 -4.49 5.63
C VAL A 150 1.02 -5.25 6.79
N ALA A 151 1.13 -6.57 6.80
CA ALA A 151 0.40 -7.43 7.72
C ALA A 151 0.95 -7.38 9.15
N ALA A 152 2.27 -7.37 9.32
CA ALA A 152 2.94 -7.34 10.63
C ALA A 152 4.36 -6.76 10.53
N PHE A 153 4.89 -6.29 11.67
CA PHE A 153 6.16 -5.57 11.76
C PHE A 153 7.09 -6.18 12.81
N GLY A 154 8.39 -6.18 12.51
CA GLY A 154 9.43 -6.84 13.33
C GLY A 154 10.67 -5.99 13.53
N PRO A 155 10.63 -4.92 14.34
CA PRO A 155 11.81 -4.13 14.66
C PRO A 155 12.77 -4.90 15.58
N VAL A 156 14.07 -4.85 15.27
CA VAL A 156 15.15 -5.45 16.08
C VAL A 156 16.15 -4.37 16.48
N SER A 157 16.40 -4.20 17.79
CA SER A 157 17.28 -3.16 18.34
C SER A 157 17.01 -1.74 17.79
N GLY A 158 15.76 -1.48 17.41
CA GLY A 158 15.30 -0.17 16.93
C GLY A 158 14.41 0.50 17.96
N ILE A 159 14.09 1.76 17.71
CA ILE A 159 13.16 2.53 18.52
C ILE A 159 12.13 3.24 17.64
N PRO A 160 10.95 3.57 18.19
CA PRO A 160 9.89 4.24 17.46
C PRO A 160 10.19 5.70 17.27
N VAL A 161 10.17 6.18 16.03
CA VAL A 161 10.74 7.50 15.69
C VAL A 161 9.85 8.69 16.07
N ASP A 162 8.56 8.47 16.30
CA ASP A 162 7.61 9.47 16.79
C ASP A 162 7.24 9.17 18.26
N TYR A 163 8.14 9.55 19.16
CA TYR A 163 8.31 8.99 20.51
C TYR A 163 7.21 9.29 21.54
N ARG A 164 6.20 10.11 21.22
CA ARG A 164 5.27 10.55 22.26
C ARG A 164 4.12 9.58 22.43
N GLU A 165 3.43 9.19 21.36
CA GLU A 165 2.24 8.35 21.45
C GLU A 165 2.20 7.32 20.33
N PRO A 166 1.82 6.06 20.62
CA PRO A 166 1.49 5.09 19.59
C PRO A 166 0.46 5.63 18.60
N VAL A 167 0.75 5.51 17.31
CA VAL A 167 -0.17 5.86 16.23
C VAL A 167 0.00 4.84 15.10
N ALA A 168 -1.08 4.15 14.76
CA ALA A 168 -1.17 3.32 13.57
C ALA A 168 -2.54 3.50 12.90
N PRO A 169 -2.63 3.29 11.57
CA PRO A 169 -3.89 3.47 10.85
C PRO A 169 -4.91 2.33 11.07
N ARG A 170 -4.51 1.26 11.76
CA ARG A 170 -5.33 0.14 12.24
C ARG A 170 -4.66 -0.52 13.44
N HIS A 171 -5.28 -1.54 14.02
CA HIS A 171 -4.58 -2.44 14.93
C HIS A 171 -3.50 -3.23 14.21
N VAL A 172 -2.25 -3.17 14.67
CA VAL A 172 -1.10 -3.78 13.98
C VAL A 172 -0.34 -4.77 14.88
N PRO A 173 -0.15 -6.03 14.45
CA PRO A 173 0.72 -6.98 15.14
C PRO A 173 2.20 -6.59 15.06
N ILE A 174 2.90 -6.63 16.21
CA ILE A 174 4.33 -6.27 16.32
C ILE A 174 5.08 -7.30 17.15
N MET A 175 6.29 -7.67 16.71
CA MET A 175 7.29 -8.34 17.53
C MET A 175 8.56 -7.50 17.60
N HIS A 176 8.84 -6.95 18.78
CA HIS A 176 10.08 -6.24 19.07
C HIS A 176 11.10 -7.20 19.69
N ILE A 177 12.33 -7.20 19.18
CA ILE A 177 13.45 -7.97 19.77
C ILE A 177 14.58 -7.01 20.16
N HIS A 178 15.09 -7.12 21.38
CA HIS A 178 16.12 -6.20 21.90
C HIS A 178 17.05 -6.88 22.91
N GLY A 179 18.33 -6.51 22.91
CA GLY A 179 19.28 -6.88 23.95
C GLY A 179 19.16 -6.00 25.21
N THR A 180 19.14 -6.59 26.40
CA THR A 180 19.06 -5.80 27.65
C THR A 180 20.36 -5.09 28.01
N GLY A 181 21.47 -5.46 27.36
CA GLY A 181 22.78 -4.80 27.45
C GLY A 181 23.13 -3.93 26.25
N ASP A 182 22.16 -3.58 25.39
CA ASP A 182 22.37 -2.70 24.24
C ASP A 182 22.93 -1.34 24.72
N ASP A 183 24.07 -0.95 24.15
CA ASP A 183 24.83 0.24 24.50
C ASP A 183 24.67 1.38 23.48
N VAL A 184 24.03 1.08 22.34
CA VAL A 184 23.72 2.05 21.27
C VAL A 184 22.28 2.52 21.44
N VAL A 185 21.34 1.59 21.42
CA VAL A 185 19.93 1.79 21.69
C VAL A 185 19.63 1.21 23.07
N LYS A 186 20.04 1.94 24.10
CA LYS A 186 19.96 1.56 25.51
C LYS A 186 18.58 1.02 25.91
N TRP A 187 18.57 -0.19 26.47
CA TRP A 187 17.38 -0.79 27.08
C TRP A 187 16.65 0.14 28.07
N GLY A 188 17.43 0.85 28.89
CA GLY A 188 16.93 1.77 29.91
C GLY A 188 16.38 3.10 29.39
N GLY A 189 16.46 3.35 28.07
CA GLY A 189 16.13 4.63 27.46
C GLY A 189 17.32 5.58 27.33
N ASP A 190 17.19 6.55 26.43
CA ASP A 190 18.13 7.65 26.25
C ASP A 190 17.37 8.91 25.84
N PRO A 191 17.20 9.90 26.74
CA PRO A 191 16.44 11.11 26.46
C PRO A 191 17.14 12.06 25.46
N ASN A 192 18.44 11.87 25.21
CA ASN A 192 19.24 12.72 24.33
C ASN A 192 19.69 11.98 23.06
N HIS A 193 19.05 10.86 22.75
CA HIS A 193 19.40 10.08 21.57
C HIS A 193 19.22 10.88 20.28
N ALA A 194 20.17 10.76 19.35
CA ALA A 194 20.21 11.56 18.12
C ALA A 194 18.99 11.30 17.20
N ALA A 195 18.39 10.11 17.29
CA ALA A 195 17.18 9.76 16.55
C ALA A 195 15.88 10.22 17.23
N GLY A 196 15.96 11.01 18.31
CA GLY A 196 14.85 11.40 19.17
C GLY A 196 14.88 10.66 20.52
N GLY A 197 14.73 11.39 21.62
CA GLY A 197 14.82 10.83 22.97
C GLY A 197 13.71 9.82 23.28
N TYR A 198 14.04 8.75 24.00
CA TYR A 198 13.11 7.66 24.31
C TYR A 198 13.23 7.15 25.75
N GLY A 199 12.14 6.59 26.25
CA GLY A 199 12.07 5.90 27.54
C GLY A 199 12.57 4.45 27.46
N ARG A 200 12.28 3.66 28.49
CA ARG A 200 12.68 2.25 28.51
C ARG A 200 11.97 1.44 27.42
N ILE A 201 12.65 0.45 26.86
CA ILE A 201 12.13 -0.38 25.76
C ILE A 201 10.91 -1.20 26.20
N ASP A 202 10.95 -1.80 27.40
CA ASP A 202 9.84 -2.58 27.96
C ASP A 202 8.60 -1.73 28.23
N ASP A 203 8.79 -0.54 28.79
CA ASP A 203 7.70 0.42 29.01
C ASP A 203 7.05 0.84 27.68
N TYR A 204 7.87 1.09 26.64
CA TYR A 204 7.35 1.47 25.34
C TYR A 204 6.54 0.34 24.69
N VAL A 205 7.06 -0.89 24.67
CA VAL A 205 6.33 -2.01 24.07
C VAL A 205 5.02 -2.27 24.83
N LYS A 206 5.01 -2.13 26.16
CA LYS A 206 3.78 -2.19 26.96
C LYS A 206 2.82 -1.05 26.62
N LYS A 207 3.33 0.17 26.37
CA LYS A 207 2.51 1.30 25.91
C LYS A 207 1.87 1.02 24.55
N TRP A 208 2.61 0.41 23.62
CA TRP A 208 2.06 -0.01 22.33
C TRP A 208 1.00 -1.10 22.49
N ALA A 209 1.24 -2.09 23.35
CA ALA A 209 0.25 -3.11 23.67
C ALA A 209 -1.06 -2.51 24.20
N ALA A 210 -0.99 -1.48 25.04
CA ALA A 210 -2.17 -0.76 25.52
C ALA A 210 -2.92 -0.04 24.38
N TYR A 211 -2.20 0.60 23.45
CA TYR A 211 -2.80 1.22 22.26
C TYR A 211 -3.52 0.21 21.37
N GLU A 212 -2.94 -0.98 21.23
CA GLU A 212 -3.53 -2.10 20.48
C GLU A 212 -4.70 -2.78 21.21
N GLY A 213 -5.12 -2.28 22.38
CA GLY A 213 -6.21 -2.87 23.16
C GLY A 213 -5.86 -4.22 23.81
N CYS A 214 -4.57 -4.54 23.95
CA CYS A 214 -4.13 -5.78 24.58
C CYS A 214 -4.33 -5.76 26.11
N ASP A 215 -4.46 -6.95 26.71
CA ASP A 215 -4.44 -7.12 28.15
C ASP A 215 -3.02 -6.93 28.70
N VAL A 216 -2.69 -5.70 29.09
CA VAL A 216 -1.34 -5.34 29.56
C VAL A 216 -1.02 -5.77 30.99
N ASP A 217 -2.04 -6.15 31.75
CA ASP A 217 -1.90 -6.57 33.15
C ASP A 217 -1.70 -8.08 33.28
N ASN A 218 -2.14 -8.85 32.28
CA ASN A 218 -2.01 -10.32 32.25
C ASN A 218 -1.27 -10.81 30.99
N PRO A 219 0.00 -10.41 30.75
CA PRO A 219 0.76 -10.90 29.61
C PRO A 219 1.12 -12.38 29.76
N VAL A 220 1.29 -13.05 28.62
CA VAL A 220 1.91 -14.39 28.59
C VAL A 220 3.42 -14.21 28.62
N VAL A 221 4.06 -14.58 29.74
CA VAL A 221 5.51 -14.45 29.94
C VAL A 221 6.16 -15.83 29.98
N ILE A 222 7.22 -15.99 29.18
CA ILE A 222 8.09 -17.18 29.19
C ILE A 222 9.50 -16.74 29.57
N ARG A 223 9.99 -17.24 30.71
CA ARG A 223 11.37 -17.09 31.20
C ARG A 223 11.77 -18.35 31.97
N PRO A 224 12.91 -19.00 31.66
CA PRO A 224 13.83 -18.69 30.57
C PRO A 224 13.16 -18.82 29.19
N TYR A 225 13.62 -18.05 28.20
CA TYR A 225 13.24 -18.23 26.81
C TYR A 225 14.46 -18.60 25.95
N PRO A 226 14.39 -19.67 25.14
CA PRO A 226 13.32 -20.68 25.10
C PRO A 226 13.10 -21.42 26.44
N ALA A 227 11.88 -21.91 26.67
CA ALA A 227 11.50 -22.56 27.93
C ALA A 227 12.31 -23.83 28.25
N SER A 228 12.96 -24.41 27.24
CA SER A 228 13.83 -25.59 27.37
C SER A 228 15.21 -25.30 27.94
N MET A 229 15.63 -24.03 28.01
CA MET A 229 16.97 -23.68 28.49
C MET A 229 17.08 -23.79 30.02
N SER A 230 18.27 -24.18 30.51
CA SER A 230 18.58 -24.24 31.94
C SER A 230 18.96 -22.89 32.55
N TYR A 231 19.13 -21.85 31.73
CA TYR A 231 19.43 -20.48 32.15
C TYR A 231 18.57 -19.48 31.36
N ALA A 232 18.35 -18.28 31.92
CA ALA A 232 17.60 -17.22 31.28
C ALA A 232 18.42 -16.54 30.18
N ALA A 233 18.39 -17.10 28.97
CA ALA A 233 18.99 -16.44 27.79
C ALA A 233 18.15 -15.23 27.33
N ALA A 234 16.83 -15.31 27.49
CA ALA A 234 15.91 -14.24 27.17
C ALA A 234 14.60 -14.32 27.99
N THR A 235 13.77 -13.29 27.87
CA THR A 235 12.36 -13.29 28.25
C THR A 235 11.51 -13.03 27.02
N ARG A 236 10.45 -13.82 26.82
CA ARG A 236 9.41 -13.50 25.83
C ARG A 236 8.14 -13.08 26.56
N THR A 237 7.68 -11.87 26.30
CA THR A 237 6.44 -11.29 26.85
C THR A 237 5.48 -11.03 25.70
N ARG A 238 4.28 -11.63 25.74
CA ARG A 238 3.24 -11.44 24.73
C ARG A 238 2.03 -10.76 25.36
N TYR A 239 1.59 -9.68 24.74
CA TYR A 239 0.35 -9.00 25.04
C TYR A 239 -0.65 -9.31 23.92
N ILE A 240 -1.86 -9.73 24.27
CA ILE A 240 -2.86 -10.19 23.31
C ILE A 240 -4.14 -9.37 23.49
N ASN A 241 -4.66 -8.81 22.39
CA ASN A 241 -5.99 -8.25 22.33
C ASN A 241 -7.00 -9.39 22.25
N LYS A 242 -7.85 -9.52 23.28
CA LYS A 242 -8.84 -10.59 23.39
C LYS A 242 -10.01 -10.45 22.41
N MET A 243 -10.20 -9.28 21.80
CA MET A 243 -11.30 -9.03 20.87
C MET A 243 -10.97 -9.46 19.45
N ASP A 244 -9.77 -9.14 18.95
CA ASP A 244 -9.39 -9.37 17.55
C ASP A 244 -8.15 -10.25 17.37
N GLY A 245 -7.49 -10.64 18.45
CA GLY A 245 -6.30 -11.49 18.41
C GLY A 245 -4.99 -10.77 18.03
N THR A 246 -5.01 -9.44 17.90
CA THR A 246 -3.79 -8.65 17.68
C THR A 246 -2.79 -8.89 18.81
N GLU A 247 -1.51 -9.12 18.45
CA GLU A 247 -0.46 -9.43 19.40
C GLU A 247 0.67 -8.41 19.33
N VAL A 248 1.12 -7.98 20.50
CA VAL A 248 2.35 -7.21 20.70
C VAL A 248 3.30 -8.05 21.54
N THR A 249 4.46 -8.38 20.97
CA THR A 249 5.47 -9.24 21.62
C THR A 249 6.78 -8.51 21.82
N LEU A 250 7.39 -8.72 22.99
CA LEU A 250 8.77 -8.34 23.30
C LEU A 250 9.60 -9.60 23.56
N ILE A 251 10.72 -9.75 22.85
CA ILE A 251 11.80 -10.67 23.22
C ILE A 251 12.98 -9.85 23.73
N ALA A 252 13.24 -9.93 25.02
CA ALA A 252 14.35 -9.28 25.70
C ALA A 252 15.50 -10.28 25.89
N ILE A 253 16.62 -10.08 25.23
CA ILE A 253 17.77 -11.01 25.25
C ILE A 253 18.76 -10.57 26.34
N ASP A 254 19.00 -11.43 27.32
CA ASP A 254 19.72 -11.09 28.54
C ASP A 254 21.20 -10.78 28.25
N GLY A 255 21.65 -9.58 28.64
CA GLY A 255 23.06 -9.16 28.58
C GLY A 255 23.63 -8.98 27.17
N LYS A 256 22.82 -9.14 26.12
CA LYS A 256 23.25 -8.91 24.74
C LYS A 256 23.24 -7.41 24.42
N GLY A 257 24.25 -6.98 23.66
CA GLY A 257 24.42 -5.61 23.19
C GLY A 257 23.56 -5.28 21.97
N HIS A 258 23.99 -4.29 21.19
CA HIS A 258 23.33 -3.88 19.94
C HIS A 258 23.44 -4.95 18.85
N TRP A 259 22.50 -5.89 18.85
CA TRP A 259 22.67 -7.18 18.17
C TRP A 259 21.39 -7.72 17.56
N HIS A 260 21.49 -8.20 16.33
CA HIS A 260 20.48 -9.06 15.72
C HIS A 260 20.87 -10.51 15.97
N SER A 261 20.15 -11.20 16.85
CA SER A 261 20.52 -12.54 17.29
C SER A 261 20.38 -13.60 16.20
N ASP A 262 21.44 -14.39 16.02
CA ASP A 262 21.59 -15.54 15.13
C ASP A 262 21.83 -16.84 15.91
N ASP A 263 21.72 -16.81 17.24
CA ASP A 263 21.93 -17.93 18.14
C ASP A 263 20.83 -19.00 17.95
N PRO A 264 21.14 -20.17 17.36
CA PRO A 264 20.14 -21.20 17.07
C PRO A 264 19.68 -21.96 18.32
N ASP A 265 20.46 -21.91 19.40
CA ASP A 265 20.19 -22.64 20.65
C ASP A 265 19.38 -21.79 21.64
N ALA A 266 19.44 -20.46 21.50
CA ALA A 266 18.65 -19.50 22.26
C ALA A 266 17.64 -18.75 21.38
N VAL A 267 17.95 -17.52 20.99
CA VAL A 267 17.07 -16.65 20.21
C VAL A 267 17.67 -16.45 18.83
N TYR A 268 17.08 -17.06 17.82
CA TYR A 268 17.36 -16.74 16.43
C TYR A 268 16.30 -15.75 15.95
N SER A 269 16.62 -14.45 16.00
CA SER A 269 15.66 -13.36 15.77
C SER A 269 14.87 -13.51 14.48
N THR A 270 15.51 -13.89 13.37
CA THR A 270 14.84 -14.09 12.07
C THR A 270 13.80 -15.22 12.10
N ARG A 271 14.08 -16.32 12.81
CA ARG A 271 13.14 -17.45 12.94
C ARG A 271 11.96 -17.07 13.83
N GLU A 272 12.21 -16.31 14.89
CA GLU A 272 11.16 -15.75 15.76
C GLU A 272 10.24 -14.82 14.98
N LEU A 273 10.82 -13.87 14.24
CA LEU A 273 10.08 -12.96 13.37
C LEU A 273 9.26 -13.71 12.33
N TRP A 274 9.80 -14.73 11.66
CA TRP A 274 9.01 -15.52 10.71
C TRP A 274 7.87 -16.29 11.36
N ASN A 275 8.12 -16.92 12.50
CA ASN A 275 7.10 -17.62 13.25
C ASN A 275 5.97 -16.69 13.71
N PHE A 276 6.29 -15.44 14.00
CA PHE A 276 5.31 -14.39 14.24
C PHE A 276 4.57 -13.99 12.97
N PHE A 277 5.29 -13.54 11.94
CA PHE A 277 4.72 -13.02 10.68
C PHE A 277 3.75 -13.97 10.00
N LYS A 278 4.09 -15.26 9.90
CA LYS A 278 3.28 -16.25 9.18
C LYS A 278 1.89 -16.47 9.79
N GLN A 279 1.63 -15.99 11.00
CA GLN A 279 0.32 -16.04 11.65
C GLN A 279 -0.62 -14.93 11.16
N TYR A 280 -0.09 -13.88 10.53
CA TYR A 280 -0.84 -12.70 10.13
C TYR A 280 -0.96 -12.58 8.63
N LYS A 281 -2.17 -12.23 8.18
CA LYS A 281 -2.47 -11.78 6.82
C LYS A 281 -3.47 -10.65 6.90
N LEU A 282 -3.41 -9.73 5.95
CA LEU A 282 -4.49 -8.77 5.75
C LEU A 282 -5.66 -9.43 5.02
N ASP A 283 -6.80 -8.76 5.05
CA ASP A 283 -7.96 -9.04 4.23
C ASP A 283 -8.22 -7.82 3.33
N LEU A 284 -7.21 -7.42 2.56
CA LEU A 284 -7.40 -6.36 1.58
C LEU A 284 -8.32 -6.89 0.49
N PRO A 285 -9.34 -6.12 0.07
CA PRO A 285 -10.21 -6.53 -1.02
C PRO A 285 -9.34 -6.87 -2.22
N ASP A 286 -9.52 -8.04 -2.82
CA ASP A 286 -8.89 -8.33 -4.10
C ASP A 286 -9.32 -7.22 -5.07
N ASN A 287 -8.38 -6.60 -5.79
CA ASN A 287 -8.69 -5.47 -6.68
C ASN A 287 -9.51 -5.92 -7.91
N GLU A 288 -10.06 -7.13 -7.90
CA GLU A 288 -10.96 -7.67 -8.91
C GLU A 288 -12.38 -7.58 -8.37
N ASP A 289 -13.04 -6.46 -8.64
CA ASP A 289 -14.49 -6.43 -8.56
C ASP A 289 -15.05 -7.47 -9.53
N SER A 290 -16.02 -8.28 -9.10
CA SER A 290 -16.69 -9.27 -9.96
C SER A 290 -17.35 -8.68 -11.22
N SER A 291 -17.56 -7.36 -11.25
CA SER A 291 -18.06 -6.60 -12.39
C SER A 291 -16.96 -6.03 -13.30
N GLU A 292 -15.70 -6.06 -12.86
CA GLU A 292 -14.55 -5.70 -13.70
C GLU A 292 -14.30 -6.78 -14.75
N ALA A 293 -14.06 -6.37 -15.99
CA ALA A 293 -13.80 -7.29 -17.07
C ALA A 293 -12.54 -8.14 -16.80
N LYS A 294 -12.66 -9.44 -17.08
CA LYS A 294 -11.49 -10.33 -17.24
C LYS A 294 -10.85 -10.05 -18.59
N GLY A 295 -9.54 -9.83 -18.62
CA GLY A 295 -8.82 -9.56 -19.85
C GLY A 295 -7.55 -8.74 -19.67
N GLU A 296 -6.94 -8.35 -20.79
CA GLU A 296 -5.68 -7.60 -20.84
C GLU A 296 -5.87 -6.16 -20.39
N VAL A 297 -5.05 -5.69 -19.44
CA VAL A 297 -4.96 -4.27 -19.06
C VAL A 297 -4.15 -3.53 -20.10
N LEU A 298 -4.80 -2.67 -20.88
CA LEU A 298 -4.14 -1.83 -21.89
C LEU A 298 -3.73 -0.47 -21.35
N PHE A 299 -4.49 0.03 -20.40
CA PHE A 299 -4.21 1.28 -19.71
C PHE A 299 -4.51 1.12 -18.23
N SER A 300 -3.63 1.68 -17.42
CA SER A 300 -3.85 1.96 -16.01
C SER A 300 -3.24 3.31 -15.75
N ASP A 301 -3.90 4.14 -14.94
CA ASP A 301 -3.24 5.32 -14.43
C ASP A 301 -1.96 4.92 -13.67
N ASN A 302 -1.00 5.83 -13.70
CA ASN A 302 0.29 5.72 -13.02
C ASN A 302 0.42 6.84 -11.98
N TRP A 303 -0.71 7.33 -11.43
CA TRP A 303 -0.70 8.56 -10.65
C TRP A 303 0.10 8.43 -9.35
N GLU A 304 0.12 7.24 -8.75
CA GLU A 304 0.95 6.94 -7.58
C GLU A 304 2.46 7.11 -7.85
N ASP A 305 2.92 6.78 -9.06
CA ASP A 305 4.31 7.01 -9.47
C ASP A 305 4.54 8.49 -9.80
N GLU A 306 3.55 9.12 -10.44
CA GLU A 306 3.64 10.50 -10.92
C GLU A 306 3.52 11.54 -9.82
N VAL A 307 2.87 11.24 -8.69
CA VAL A 307 2.82 12.16 -7.53
C VAL A 307 4.19 12.48 -6.98
N ILE A 308 5.16 11.58 -7.16
CA ILE A 308 6.54 11.80 -6.78
C ILE A 308 7.24 12.73 -7.79
N ASN A 309 6.84 12.68 -9.07
CA ASN A 309 7.44 13.47 -10.14
C ASN A 309 6.86 14.89 -10.22
N VAL A 310 5.54 15.02 -10.07
CA VAL A 310 4.83 16.28 -10.31
C VAL A 310 4.24 16.90 -9.04
N GLY A 311 4.34 16.25 -7.88
CA GLY A 311 3.71 16.70 -6.64
C GLY A 311 2.19 16.76 -6.81
N GLU A 312 1.55 17.85 -6.36
CA GLU A 312 0.14 18.11 -6.70
C GLU A 312 -0.01 18.72 -8.11
N GLY A 313 0.46 18.00 -9.13
CA GLY A 313 0.54 18.45 -10.52
C GLY A 313 -0.40 17.72 -11.50
N VAL A 314 -0.06 17.80 -12.78
CA VAL A 314 -0.67 17.01 -13.87
C VAL A 314 0.29 15.89 -14.29
N PRO A 315 -0.10 14.61 -14.19
CA PRO A 315 0.75 13.47 -14.52
C PRO A 315 1.20 13.42 -15.98
N ALA A 316 2.29 12.69 -16.23
CA ALA A 316 2.72 12.41 -17.59
C ALA A 316 1.63 11.69 -18.42
N GLY A 317 1.45 12.11 -19.67
CA GLY A 317 0.40 11.65 -20.58
C GLY A 317 -0.95 12.33 -20.40
N TRP A 318 -1.14 13.15 -19.36
CA TRP A 318 -2.40 13.83 -19.07
C TRP A 318 -2.34 15.32 -19.41
N LYS A 319 -3.50 15.88 -19.78
CA LYS A 319 -3.74 17.31 -20.00
C LYS A 319 -4.98 17.73 -19.23
N ARG A 320 -4.92 18.89 -18.59
CA ARG A 320 -6.07 19.50 -17.91
C ARG A 320 -6.35 20.88 -18.49
N ILE A 321 -7.63 21.16 -18.72
CA ILE A 321 -8.13 22.48 -19.12
C ILE A 321 -9.27 22.88 -18.19
N ASN A 322 -9.12 24.03 -17.54
CA ASN A 322 -10.23 24.74 -16.92
C ASN A 322 -10.60 25.97 -17.76
N SER A 323 -11.88 26.22 -17.97
CA SER A 323 -12.33 27.33 -18.82
C SER A 323 -13.69 27.91 -18.40
N MET A 324 -13.88 29.19 -18.67
CA MET A 324 -15.19 29.85 -18.64
C MET A 324 -15.94 29.58 -19.94
N ASN A 325 -17.26 29.43 -19.88
CA ASN A 325 -18.12 29.21 -21.05
C ASN A 325 -18.08 30.39 -22.03
N ASP A 326 -17.84 31.60 -21.52
CA ASP A 326 -17.74 32.84 -22.31
C ASP A 326 -16.34 33.05 -22.93
N GLY A 327 -15.39 32.15 -22.67
CA GLY A 327 -14.02 32.23 -23.17
C GLY A 327 -13.15 33.31 -22.51
N SER A 328 -13.64 34.01 -21.49
CA SER A 328 -12.92 35.12 -20.84
C SER A 328 -11.64 34.69 -20.13
N ARG A 329 -11.58 33.43 -19.67
CA ARG A 329 -10.46 32.89 -18.90
C ARG A 329 -10.31 31.39 -19.12
N SER A 330 -9.06 30.93 -19.23
CA SER A 330 -8.69 29.52 -19.20
C SER A 330 -7.41 29.29 -18.40
N ASP A 331 -7.29 28.10 -17.80
CA ASP A 331 -6.07 27.58 -17.17
C ASP A 331 -5.79 26.19 -17.74
N GLU A 332 -4.77 26.11 -18.57
CA GLU A 332 -4.30 24.88 -19.19
C GLU A 332 -3.00 24.42 -18.54
N LYS A 333 -2.96 23.14 -18.17
CA LYS A 333 -1.76 22.45 -17.68
C LYS A 333 -1.52 21.20 -18.50
N ALA A 334 -0.32 21.10 -19.06
CA ALA A 334 0.08 20.06 -19.98
C ALA A 334 0.83 18.91 -19.28
N ASN A 335 1.16 17.89 -20.08
CA ASN A 335 1.97 16.73 -19.76
C ASN A 335 3.09 16.99 -18.73
N GLY A 336 2.95 16.44 -17.52
CA GLY A 336 4.01 16.50 -16.48
C GLY A 336 4.16 17.83 -15.75
N ALA A 337 3.16 18.73 -15.78
CA ALA A 337 3.24 20.01 -15.08
C ALA A 337 3.24 19.85 -13.55
N ALA A 338 4.27 20.34 -12.87
CA ALA A 338 4.42 20.17 -11.42
C ALA A 338 3.68 21.23 -10.57
N ASN A 339 3.22 20.84 -9.38
CA ASN A 339 2.71 21.68 -8.30
C ASN A 339 1.73 22.78 -8.75
N THR A 340 0.68 22.37 -9.47
CA THR A 340 -0.29 23.29 -10.07
C THR A 340 -1.46 23.57 -9.11
N GLY A 341 -2.06 24.76 -9.19
CA GLY A 341 -3.35 25.02 -8.54
C GLY A 341 -4.52 24.36 -9.30
N GLY A 342 -5.72 24.33 -8.70
CA GLY A 342 -6.92 23.78 -9.36
C GLY A 342 -6.95 22.25 -9.40
N ALA A 343 -7.50 21.66 -10.46
CA ALA A 343 -7.58 20.21 -10.62
C ALA A 343 -6.16 19.62 -10.82
N ARG A 344 -5.85 18.54 -10.11
CA ARG A 344 -4.49 18.02 -9.94
C ARG A 344 -4.50 16.67 -9.24
N ILE A 345 -3.39 15.95 -9.23
CA ILE A 345 -3.30 14.74 -8.40
C ILE A 345 -3.20 15.06 -6.90
N LYS A 346 -3.70 14.14 -6.10
CA LYS A 346 -3.74 14.16 -4.64
C LYS A 346 -3.23 12.82 -4.10
N ASP A 347 -2.31 12.89 -3.15
CA ASP A 347 -1.79 11.75 -2.39
C ASP A 347 -2.64 11.56 -1.13
N PHE A 348 -2.99 10.32 -0.81
CA PHE A 348 -3.82 9.94 0.33
C PHE A 348 -3.09 8.99 1.26
N VAL A 349 -3.63 8.79 2.46
CA VAL A 349 -3.12 7.74 3.35
C VAL A 349 -3.42 6.38 2.73
N ALA A 350 -2.38 5.55 2.64
CA ALA A 350 -2.46 4.26 1.97
C ALA A 350 -3.51 3.30 2.58
N GLY A 351 -3.97 2.36 1.76
CA GLY A 351 -4.80 1.21 2.18
C GLY A 351 -6.30 1.50 2.21
N GLY A 352 -6.71 2.42 1.35
CA GLY A 352 -8.09 2.66 0.99
C GLY A 352 -8.46 2.01 -0.33
N ASP A 353 -9.54 2.49 -0.95
CA ASP A 353 -9.96 2.08 -2.29
C ASP A 353 -8.89 2.47 -3.33
N PHE A 354 -8.19 3.60 -3.13
CA PHE A 354 -6.99 4.02 -3.87
C PHE A 354 -6.13 4.96 -3.00
N ASN A 355 -4.81 5.04 -3.28
CA ASN A 355 -3.87 5.86 -2.52
C ASN A 355 -3.51 7.19 -3.21
N THR A 356 -3.71 7.28 -4.52
CA THR A 356 -3.54 8.52 -5.28
C THR A 356 -4.72 8.67 -6.23
N GLY A 357 -5.21 9.91 -6.37
CA GLY A 357 -6.32 10.22 -7.25
C GLY A 357 -6.20 11.59 -7.89
N PHE A 358 -6.94 11.84 -8.96
CA PHE A 358 -7.01 13.15 -9.60
C PHE A 358 -8.20 13.94 -9.07
N TYR A 359 -7.93 15.03 -8.36
CA TYR A 359 -8.89 16.05 -7.98
C TYR A 359 -9.37 16.76 -9.22
N LEU A 360 -10.55 16.40 -9.72
CA LEU A 360 -11.26 17.04 -10.82
C LEU A 360 -12.18 18.12 -10.25
N SER A 361 -11.98 19.37 -10.68
CA SER A 361 -12.71 20.51 -10.13
C SER A 361 -12.80 21.69 -11.08
N ALA A 362 -14.03 22.16 -11.24
CA ALA A 362 -14.38 23.42 -11.87
C ALA A 362 -14.65 24.54 -10.83
N ARG A 363 -14.17 24.44 -9.59
CA ARG A 363 -14.55 25.38 -8.51
C ARG A 363 -14.43 26.87 -8.87
N ASP A 364 -13.38 27.24 -9.60
CA ASP A 364 -13.14 28.62 -10.05
C ASP A 364 -13.51 28.85 -11.54
N PHE A 365 -14.13 27.89 -12.22
CA PHE A 365 -14.38 27.91 -13.66
C PHE A 365 -15.77 27.34 -14.00
N ASP A 366 -16.21 27.47 -15.25
CA ASP A 366 -17.47 26.84 -15.65
C ASP A 366 -17.28 25.36 -15.97
N GLN A 367 -16.07 25.00 -16.44
CA GLN A 367 -15.74 23.67 -16.90
C GLN A 367 -14.34 23.25 -16.49
N CYS A 368 -14.17 21.96 -16.26
CA CYS A 368 -12.89 21.26 -16.14
C CYS A 368 -12.90 20.04 -17.06
N LYS A 369 -11.91 19.91 -17.93
CA LYS A 369 -11.65 18.70 -18.74
C LYS A 369 -10.28 18.14 -18.38
N LEU A 370 -10.23 16.85 -18.06
CA LEU A 370 -9.02 16.06 -17.90
C LEU A 370 -8.96 15.06 -19.06
N SER A 371 -7.82 14.99 -19.76
CA SER A 371 -7.64 14.17 -20.96
C SER A 371 -6.36 13.34 -20.90
N TYR A 372 -6.41 12.10 -21.40
CA TYR A 372 -5.26 11.23 -21.66
C TYR A 372 -5.25 10.80 -23.13
N GLY A 373 -4.09 10.42 -23.66
CA GLY A 373 -3.94 9.94 -25.05
C GLY A 373 -3.41 11.00 -26.02
N LEU A 374 -3.32 12.26 -25.59
CA LEU A 374 -3.02 13.40 -26.47
C LEU A 374 -1.53 13.59 -26.76
N TYR A 375 -0.62 12.90 -26.07
CA TYR A 375 0.83 13.06 -26.24
C TYR A 375 1.54 11.82 -26.83
N ASP A 376 2.57 12.06 -27.63
CA ASP A 376 3.44 11.01 -28.16
C ASP A 376 4.11 10.25 -26.99
N GLY A 377 4.22 8.92 -27.13
CA GLY A 377 4.66 8.04 -26.04
C GLY A 377 3.60 7.75 -24.97
N HIS A 378 2.43 8.40 -25.03
CA HIS A 378 1.30 8.20 -24.12
C HIS A 378 -0.02 8.11 -24.91
N ARG A 379 0.02 7.54 -26.12
CA ARG A 379 -1.16 7.32 -26.98
C ARG A 379 -2.01 6.19 -26.41
N LEU A 380 -3.32 6.38 -26.37
CA LEU A 380 -4.28 5.30 -26.17
C LEU A 380 -4.64 4.70 -27.53
N HIS A 381 -3.80 3.78 -28.00
CA HIS A 381 -4.00 3.10 -29.27
C HIS A 381 -4.92 1.90 -29.07
N LEU A 382 -6.07 1.88 -29.75
CA LEU A 382 -7.05 0.81 -29.65
C LEU A 382 -7.28 0.17 -31.01
N ILE A 383 -7.40 -1.16 -31.02
CA ILE A 383 -7.77 -1.96 -32.18
C ILE A 383 -9.23 -2.40 -32.08
N PRO A 384 -9.86 -2.92 -33.15
CA PRO A 384 -11.23 -3.39 -33.07
C PRO A 384 -11.44 -4.44 -31.96
N GLY A 385 -12.47 -4.25 -31.14
CA GLY A 385 -12.73 -5.11 -29.99
C GLY A 385 -13.71 -4.51 -28.98
N LYS A 386 -13.97 -5.28 -27.92
CA LYS A 386 -14.79 -4.85 -26.77
C LYS A 386 -13.88 -4.52 -25.58
N TYR A 387 -14.21 -3.44 -24.90
CA TYR A 387 -13.41 -2.84 -23.86
C TYR A 387 -14.26 -2.43 -22.67
N GLN A 388 -13.62 -2.27 -21.52
CA GLN A 388 -14.23 -1.68 -20.34
C GLN A 388 -13.30 -0.61 -19.77
N LEU A 389 -13.85 0.58 -19.53
CA LEU A 389 -13.25 1.63 -18.70
C LEU A 389 -13.73 1.42 -17.26
N SER A 390 -12.81 1.21 -16.33
CA SER A 390 -13.11 1.14 -14.89
C SER A 390 -12.39 2.26 -14.13
N PHE A 391 -13.02 2.79 -13.09
CA PHE A 391 -12.43 3.79 -12.19
C PHE A 391 -13.27 3.95 -10.92
N ASN A 392 -12.69 4.58 -9.90
CA ASN A 392 -13.37 4.97 -8.67
C ASN A 392 -13.61 6.49 -8.65
N SER A 393 -14.69 6.92 -8.00
CA SER A 393 -14.97 8.34 -7.75
C SER A 393 -15.36 8.60 -6.30
N SER A 394 -14.84 9.69 -5.71
CA SER A 394 -15.25 10.15 -4.39
C SER A 394 -15.33 11.66 -4.29
N TYR A 395 -16.36 12.21 -3.66
CA TYR A 395 -16.50 13.66 -3.60
C TYR A 395 -15.58 14.29 -2.56
N TRP A 396 -15.05 15.46 -2.88
CA TRP A 396 -14.07 16.22 -2.10
C TRP A 396 -14.73 17.48 -1.51
N ASN A 397 -15.49 17.36 -0.40
CA ASN A 397 -16.21 18.50 0.19
C ASN A 397 -16.32 18.42 1.72
N ASP A 398 -15.99 19.50 2.47
CA ASP A 398 -16.19 19.56 3.93
C ASP A 398 -17.65 19.88 4.27
N GLY A 399 -18.45 18.84 4.51
CA GLY A 399 -19.76 18.95 5.16
C GLY A 399 -20.84 19.80 4.46
N SER A 400 -20.68 20.22 3.20
CA SER A 400 -21.67 21.10 2.55
C SER A 400 -22.83 20.33 1.91
N GLU A 401 -24.02 20.92 2.06
CA GLU A 401 -25.37 20.46 1.66
C GLU A 401 -25.58 20.35 0.13
N ASN A 402 -24.51 20.31 -0.67
CA ASN A 402 -24.59 20.08 -2.10
C ASN A 402 -24.45 18.58 -2.36
N GLY A 403 -25.57 17.93 -2.68
CA GLY A 403 -25.70 16.49 -2.92
C GLY A 403 -24.79 15.93 -4.03
N ALA A 404 -25.00 14.64 -4.34
CA ALA A 404 -24.25 13.85 -5.34
C ALA A 404 -23.61 14.71 -6.45
N VAL A 405 -22.29 14.82 -6.38
CA VAL A 405 -21.50 15.52 -7.39
C VAL A 405 -21.47 14.65 -8.64
N THR A 406 -21.85 15.23 -9.77
CA THR A 406 -21.80 14.55 -11.05
C THR A 406 -20.69 15.05 -11.96
N PHE A 407 -20.21 14.15 -12.81
CA PHE A 407 -19.20 14.39 -13.83
C PHE A 407 -19.49 13.47 -15.02
N ASP A 408 -18.82 13.70 -16.14
CA ASP A 408 -18.95 12.85 -17.32
C ASP A 408 -17.62 12.14 -17.60
N ALA A 409 -17.70 10.98 -18.24
CA ALA A 409 -16.55 10.23 -18.73
C ALA A 409 -16.78 9.85 -20.19
N GLY A 410 -15.73 9.88 -21.01
CA GLY A 410 -15.85 9.52 -22.41
C GLY A 410 -14.55 9.09 -23.07
N ILE A 411 -14.70 8.42 -24.20
CA ILE A 411 -13.61 8.02 -25.08
C ILE A 411 -14.01 8.37 -26.52
N ALA A 412 -13.15 9.12 -27.21
CA ALA A 412 -13.38 9.54 -28.59
C ALA A 412 -12.13 9.39 -29.46
N GLY A 413 -12.31 9.09 -30.74
CA GLY A 413 -11.21 9.00 -31.70
C GLY A 413 -10.56 10.36 -31.90
N ILE A 414 -9.22 10.45 -31.83
CA ILE A 414 -8.50 11.72 -31.98
C ILE A 414 -8.59 12.25 -33.42
N SER A 415 -8.62 11.36 -34.41
CA SER A 415 -8.63 11.76 -35.84
C SER A 415 -9.99 12.18 -36.38
N ASP A 416 -11.08 11.65 -35.80
CA ASP A 416 -12.44 11.81 -36.32
C ASP A 416 -13.44 12.35 -35.29
N ASN A 417 -13.02 12.54 -34.04
CA ASN A 417 -13.86 12.94 -32.90
C ASN A 417 -15.07 12.02 -32.69
N ASN A 418 -15.05 10.80 -33.23
CA ASN A 418 -16.15 9.87 -33.05
C ASN A 418 -16.11 9.31 -31.63
N SER A 419 -17.16 9.56 -30.85
CA SER A 419 -17.28 9.02 -29.49
C SER A 419 -17.61 7.53 -29.55
N VAL A 420 -16.78 6.71 -28.90
CA VAL A 420 -17.04 5.28 -28.68
C VAL A 420 -17.60 5.02 -27.27
N LEU A 421 -17.45 5.99 -26.37
CA LEU A 421 -18.03 6.02 -25.03
C LEU A 421 -18.34 7.46 -24.65
N LEU A 422 -19.55 7.70 -24.13
CA LEU A 422 -19.91 8.94 -23.44
C LEU A 422 -20.96 8.61 -22.39
N GLU A 423 -20.60 8.78 -21.13
CA GLU A 423 -21.51 8.62 -20.00
C GLU A 423 -21.58 9.94 -19.25
N GLN A 424 -22.80 10.42 -19.07
CA GLN A 424 -23.07 11.75 -18.53
C GLN A 424 -23.73 11.68 -17.16
N ASN A 425 -23.46 12.68 -16.33
CA ASN A 425 -24.03 12.82 -14.99
C ASN A 425 -23.73 11.62 -14.06
N LEU A 426 -22.52 11.06 -14.14
CA LEU A 426 -22.08 9.97 -13.27
C LEU A 426 -22.01 10.41 -11.83
N ASP A 427 -22.58 9.62 -10.92
CA ASP A 427 -22.56 9.88 -9.49
C ASP A 427 -21.16 9.64 -8.86
N SER A 428 -21.00 10.09 -7.62
CA SER A 428 -19.84 9.79 -6.76
C SER A 428 -20.26 9.50 -5.32
N GLU A 429 -19.52 8.62 -4.63
CA GLU A 429 -19.79 8.24 -3.23
C GLU A 429 -18.56 8.39 -2.34
N GLY A 430 -18.77 8.34 -1.03
CA GLY A 430 -17.73 8.61 -0.03
C GLY A 430 -17.43 10.10 0.11
N ASN A 431 -16.94 10.53 1.28
CA ASN A 431 -16.67 11.94 1.54
C ASN A 431 -15.25 12.13 2.06
N LEU A 432 -14.44 12.84 1.29
CA LEU A 432 -13.07 13.17 1.67
C LEU A 432 -12.94 14.46 2.49
N LYS A 433 -14.01 15.20 2.81
CA LYS A 433 -13.97 16.36 3.73
C LYS A 433 -12.81 17.32 3.50
N GLU A 434 -12.42 17.50 2.25
CA GLU A 434 -11.24 18.27 1.83
C GLU A 434 -9.92 17.91 2.54
N ASN A 435 -9.77 16.65 2.98
CA ASN A 435 -8.65 16.17 3.77
C ASN A 435 -7.88 15.06 3.04
N ALA A 436 -6.67 15.39 2.56
CA ALA A 436 -5.77 14.41 1.95
C ALA A 436 -5.13 13.45 2.97
N ASN A 437 -5.11 13.80 4.25
CA ASN A 437 -4.46 13.00 5.31
C ASN A 437 -5.36 11.87 5.83
N GLN A 438 -6.26 11.34 5.01
CA GLN A 438 -7.11 10.21 5.39
C GLN A 438 -7.03 9.10 4.35
N VAL A 439 -7.51 7.93 4.75
CA VAL A 439 -7.66 6.77 3.88
C VAL A 439 -8.95 6.92 3.07
N VAL A 440 -8.87 6.80 1.74
CA VAL A 440 -10.07 6.84 0.89
C VAL A 440 -10.90 5.58 1.09
N LYS A 441 -12.14 5.69 1.55
CA LYS A 441 -13.04 4.53 1.71
C LYS A 441 -14.45 4.86 1.23
N GLY A 442 -15.11 3.88 0.64
CA GLY A 442 -16.49 4.02 0.17
C GLY A 442 -16.62 4.88 -1.09
N SER A 443 -15.57 4.92 -1.91
CA SER A 443 -15.64 5.46 -3.26
C SER A 443 -16.59 4.63 -4.12
N LEU A 444 -17.22 5.27 -5.10
CA LEU A 444 -18.08 4.59 -6.07
C LEU A 444 -17.24 4.02 -7.20
N ALA A 445 -17.32 2.71 -7.44
CA ALA A 445 -16.71 2.07 -8.59
C ALA A 445 -17.60 2.19 -9.84
N HIS A 446 -16.99 2.49 -10.98
CA HIS A 446 -17.63 2.65 -12.28
C HIS A 446 -17.08 1.62 -13.26
N PHE A 447 -17.96 1.04 -14.09
CA PHE A 447 -17.61 0.03 -15.09
C PHE A 447 -18.37 0.32 -16.39
N LEU A 448 -17.70 0.97 -17.33
CA LEU A 448 -18.30 1.47 -18.57
C LEU A 448 -17.79 0.66 -19.75
N ASN A 449 -18.68 -0.13 -20.37
CA ASN A 449 -18.33 -0.97 -21.50
C ASN A 449 -18.46 -0.21 -22.81
N PHE A 450 -17.52 -0.43 -23.74
CA PHE A 450 -17.54 0.21 -25.05
C PHE A 450 -16.95 -0.70 -26.15
N THR A 451 -17.26 -0.39 -27.40
CA THR A 451 -16.78 -1.14 -28.57
C THR A 451 -15.98 -0.21 -29.47
N VAL A 452 -14.83 -0.68 -29.91
CA VAL A 452 -14.01 -0.03 -30.93
C VAL A 452 -14.20 -0.80 -32.22
N GLU A 453 -14.64 -0.10 -33.27
CA GLU A 453 -14.87 -0.69 -34.60
C GLU A 453 -13.69 -0.47 -35.56
N LYS A 454 -12.93 0.60 -35.33
CA LYS A 454 -11.83 1.03 -36.19
C LYS A 454 -10.57 1.17 -35.35
N GLU A 455 -9.46 0.66 -35.86
CA GLU A 455 -8.15 0.88 -35.26
C GLU A 455 -7.76 2.37 -35.30
N GLY A 456 -7.21 2.88 -34.19
CA GLY A 456 -6.75 4.25 -34.12
C GLY A 456 -6.33 4.70 -32.73
N ASP A 457 -5.98 5.99 -32.64
CA ASP A 457 -5.64 6.65 -31.38
C ASP A 457 -6.87 7.37 -30.81
N TYR A 458 -7.09 7.18 -29.50
CA TYR A 458 -8.26 7.66 -28.79
C TYR A 458 -7.87 8.62 -27.65
N GLU A 459 -8.75 9.57 -27.34
CA GLU A 459 -8.71 10.41 -26.14
C GLU A 459 -9.64 9.80 -25.09
N LEU A 460 -9.09 9.48 -23.91
CA LEU A 460 -9.90 9.27 -22.70
C LEU A 460 -10.06 10.61 -22.01
N TYR A 461 -11.29 11.00 -21.65
CA TYR A 461 -11.53 12.24 -20.95
C TYR A 461 -12.58 12.14 -19.84
N PHE A 462 -12.41 13.01 -18.85
CA PHE A 462 -13.38 13.29 -17.80
C PHE A 462 -13.73 14.78 -17.84
N THR A 463 -15.02 15.11 -17.75
CA THR A 463 -15.48 16.49 -17.73
C THR A 463 -16.36 16.78 -16.53
N MET A 464 -16.30 18.02 -16.06
CA MET A 464 -17.12 18.49 -14.97
C MET A 464 -17.60 19.90 -15.27
N SER A 465 -18.89 20.16 -15.06
CA SER A 465 -19.54 21.45 -15.34
C SER A 465 -20.18 22.06 -14.09
N SER A 466 -19.78 23.30 -13.78
CA SER A 466 -20.30 24.24 -12.77
C SER A 466 -20.36 23.77 -11.29
N GLY A 467 -20.05 24.71 -10.38
CA GLY A 467 -20.31 24.60 -8.94
C GLY A 467 -19.06 24.46 -8.06
N TRP A 468 -19.27 24.46 -6.74
CA TRP A 468 -18.24 24.20 -5.72
C TRP A 468 -17.90 22.71 -5.57
N ALA A 469 -18.51 21.88 -6.41
CA ALA A 469 -18.36 20.44 -6.38
C ALA A 469 -16.99 20.03 -6.95
N ALA A 470 -16.38 19.04 -6.31
CA ALA A 470 -15.18 18.41 -6.80
C ALA A 470 -15.22 16.90 -6.53
N VAL A 471 -14.58 16.15 -7.42
CA VAL A 471 -14.49 14.70 -7.33
C VAL A 471 -13.03 14.28 -7.42
N ILE A 472 -12.66 13.27 -6.64
CA ILE A 472 -11.40 12.56 -6.75
C ILE A 472 -11.68 11.32 -7.59
N LEU A 473 -11.06 11.26 -8.76
CA LEU A 473 -11.01 10.05 -9.56
C LEU A 473 -9.82 9.21 -9.10
N GLY A 474 -9.92 7.89 -9.12
CA GLY A 474 -8.83 6.97 -8.80
C GLY A 474 -8.96 5.65 -9.55
N ASN A 475 -7.90 4.84 -9.59
CA ASN A 475 -7.89 3.51 -10.23
C ASN A 475 -8.42 3.49 -11.67
N VAL A 476 -8.07 4.48 -12.49
CA VAL A 476 -8.55 4.55 -13.88
C VAL A 476 -7.86 3.50 -14.73
N LYS A 477 -8.62 2.60 -15.34
CA LYS A 477 -8.11 1.51 -16.17
C LYS A 477 -8.94 1.29 -17.42
N ILE A 478 -8.29 0.82 -18.48
CA ILE A 478 -8.97 0.28 -19.66
C ILE A 478 -8.48 -1.14 -19.87
N LYS A 479 -9.42 -2.08 -19.89
CA LYS A 479 -9.17 -3.48 -20.22
C LYS A 479 -9.80 -3.85 -21.55
N LYS A 480 -9.08 -4.65 -22.33
CA LYS A 480 -9.66 -5.39 -23.46
C LYS A 480 -10.31 -6.65 -22.91
N ALA A 481 -11.61 -6.82 -23.15
CA ALA A 481 -12.33 -7.96 -22.59
C ALA A 481 -11.93 -9.27 -23.28
N ASP A 482 -11.77 -10.33 -22.49
CA ASP A 482 -11.67 -11.70 -23.00
C ASP A 482 -13.05 -12.15 -23.49
N THR A 483 -13.17 -12.36 -24.81
CA THR A 483 -14.41 -12.79 -25.44
C THR A 483 -14.74 -14.26 -25.18
N SER A 484 -13.79 -15.06 -24.66
CA SER A 484 -13.97 -16.48 -24.34
C SER A 484 -14.69 -16.72 -23.01
N THR A 485 -14.57 -15.81 -22.05
CA THR A 485 -15.26 -15.89 -20.76
C THR A 485 -16.66 -15.27 -20.78
N GLY A 486 -17.08 -14.75 -21.93
CA GLY A 486 -18.28 -13.96 -22.08
C GLY A 486 -18.16 -12.65 -21.32
N ILE A 487 -18.19 -11.53 -22.05
CA ILE A 487 -18.97 -10.42 -21.53
C ILE A 487 -20.40 -11.00 -21.46
N THR A 488 -20.77 -11.60 -20.33
CA THR A 488 -22.18 -11.74 -20.02
C THR A 488 -22.69 -10.31 -20.04
N GLU A 489 -23.66 -10.03 -20.90
CA GLU A 489 -24.49 -8.84 -20.81
C GLU A 489 -25.17 -8.80 -19.44
N ASN A 490 -24.42 -8.59 -18.36
CA ASN A 490 -24.94 -8.13 -17.10
C ASN A 490 -25.06 -6.62 -17.28
N ALA A 491 -26.14 -6.28 -17.98
CA ALA A 491 -26.76 -4.98 -18.19
C ALA A 491 -26.18 -3.89 -17.31
N ILE A 492 -25.63 -2.82 -17.89
CA ILE A 492 -26.48 -1.76 -18.41
C ILE A 492 -26.08 -1.44 -19.86
N ASN A 493 -26.86 -1.94 -20.82
CA ASN A 493 -27.03 -1.18 -22.06
C ASN A 493 -27.74 0.11 -21.67
N ALA A 494 -27.19 1.25 -22.05
CA ALA A 494 -27.78 2.58 -21.92
C ALA A 494 -29.09 2.77 -22.74
N PHE A 495 -29.82 1.70 -23.05
CA PHE A 495 -31.13 1.71 -23.68
C PHE A 495 -32.04 0.60 -23.11
N GLY A 496 -33.00 0.97 -22.27
CA GLY A 496 -34.33 0.34 -22.16
C GLY A 496 -34.50 -0.97 -21.36
N ASN A 497 -35.37 -0.89 -20.33
CA ASN A 497 -36.17 -1.96 -19.70
C ASN A 497 -35.53 -2.90 -18.65
N GLY A 498 -35.21 -2.34 -17.48
CA GLY A 498 -35.39 -3.07 -16.21
C GLY A 498 -36.80 -2.80 -15.65
N HIS A 499 -37.57 -3.84 -15.31
CA HIS A 499 -38.90 -3.68 -14.69
C HIS A 499 -38.78 -3.09 -13.27
N SER A 500 -38.75 -1.76 -13.16
CA SER A 500 -38.85 -1.05 -11.88
C SER A 500 -40.30 -1.04 -11.39
N MET A 501 -40.54 -1.45 -10.14
CA MET A 501 -41.84 -1.36 -9.49
C MET A 501 -41.88 -0.15 -8.56
N THR A 502 -42.95 0.64 -8.62
CA THR A 502 -43.14 1.84 -7.79
C THR A 502 -44.11 1.55 -6.64
N TYR A 503 -43.76 2.00 -5.44
CA TYR A 503 -44.55 1.83 -4.20
C TYR A 503 -44.77 3.18 -3.52
N ASN A 504 -45.88 3.33 -2.80
CA ASN A 504 -46.06 4.45 -1.87
C ASN A 504 -45.23 4.23 -0.60
N LEU A 505 -45.11 5.26 0.24
CA LEU A 505 -44.34 5.18 1.49
C LEU A 505 -44.92 4.18 2.52
N ALA A 506 -46.16 3.75 2.32
CA ALA A 506 -46.81 2.69 3.10
C ALA A 506 -46.57 1.28 2.52
N GLY A 507 -45.73 1.14 1.49
CA GLY A 507 -45.35 -0.15 0.89
C GLY A 507 -46.37 -0.74 -0.08
N HIS A 508 -47.41 0.00 -0.48
CA HIS A 508 -48.38 -0.46 -1.47
C HIS A 508 -47.91 -0.12 -2.88
N ARG A 509 -48.08 -1.07 -3.81
CA ARG A 509 -47.73 -0.86 -5.23
C ARG A 509 -48.63 0.22 -5.83
N ILE A 510 -48.03 1.17 -6.55
CA ILE A 510 -48.71 2.29 -7.21
C ILE A 510 -48.25 2.42 -8.66
N SER A 511 -48.96 3.24 -9.44
CA SER A 511 -48.57 3.54 -10.82
C SER A 511 -47.21 4.23 -10.89
N ALA A 512 -46.41 3.90 -11.92
CA ALA A 512 -45.11 4.52 -12.15
C ALA A 512 -45.19 6.04 -12.44
N GLN A 513 -46.37 6.54 -12.82
CA GLN A 513 -46.66 7.94 -13.13
C GLN A 513 -47.12 8.77 -11.93
N THR A 514 -47.20 8.17 -10.72
CA THR A 514 -47.62 8.91 -9.53
C THR A 514 -46.55 9.93 -9.14
N LYS A 515 -46.95 11.22 -9.13
CA LYS A 515 -46.10 12.33 -8.68
C LYS A 515 -45.98 12.36 -7.16
N GLY A 516 -44.82 12.83 -6.67
CA GLY A 516 -44.50 12.90 -5.25
C GLY A 516 -43.44 11.88 -4.81
N MET A 517 -43.27 11.75 -3.50
CA MET A 517 -42.25 10.86 -2.92
C MET A 517 -42.71 9.41 -2.98
N VAL A 518 -41.94 8.58 -3.68
CA VAL A 518 -42.23 7.17 -3.92
C VAL A 518 -41.02 6.30 -3.60
N ILE A 519 -41.23 5.00 -3.46
CA ILE A 519 -40.16 4.01 -3.36
C ILE A 519 -40.09 3.28 -4.70
N GLU A 520 -38.98 3.41 -5.41
CA GLU A 520 -38.68 2.57 -6.57
C GLU A 520 -37.90 1.35 -6.12
N GLN A 521 -38.35 0.17 -6.53
CA GLN A 521 -37.67 -1.08 -6.27
C GLN A 521 -37.28 -1.76 -7.59
N THR A 522 -35.98 -1.96 -7.76
CA THR A 522 -35.41 -2.68 -8.90
C THR A 522 -34.95 -4.05 -8.42
N GLN A 523 -35.40 -5.09 -9.10
CA GLN A 523 -34.92 -6.45 -8.87
C GLN A 523 -33.76 -6.72 -9.81
N LEU A 524 -32.59 -7.00 -9.24
CA LEU A 524 -31.38 -7.33 -9.97
C LEU A 524 -31.43 -8.78 -10.47
N ALA A 525 -30.65 -9.09 -11.50
CA ALA A 525 -30.60 -10.43 -12.10
C ALA A 525 -30.19 -11.54 -11.10
N ASN A 526 -29.47 -11.18 -10.03
CA ASN A 526 -29.12 -12.08 -8.93
C ASN A 526 -30.24 -12.26 -7.87
N GLY A 527 -31.45 -11.77 -8.14
CA GLY A 527 -32.61 -11.86 -7.26
C GLY A 527 -32.64 -10.83 -6.12
N ARG A 528 -31.57 -10.04 -5.93
CA ARG A 528 -31.49 -9.01 -4.90
C ARG A 528 -32.38 -7.82 -5.26
N LYS A 529 -33.17 -7.34 -4.30
CA LYS A 529 -34.03 -6.17 -4.47
C LYS A 529 -33.33 -4.94 -3.91
N VAL A 530 -33.21 -3.89 -4.71
CA VAL A 530 -32.68 -2.59 -4.29
C VAL A 530 -33.81 -1.59 -4.30
N SER A 531 -33.98 -0.86 -3.20
CA SER A 531 -35.05 0.12 -3.04
C SER A 531 -34.47 1.50 -2.79
N ARG A 532 -34.97 2.51 -3.51
CA ARG A 532 -34.60 3.92 -3.30
C ARG A 532 -35.84 4.79 -3.16
N LYS A 533 -35.78 5.81 -2.31
CA LYS A 533 -36.79 6.87 -2.25
C LYS A 533 -36.50 7.88 -3.36
N VAL A 534 -37.47 8.13 -4.22
CA VAL A 534 -37.37 9.08 -5.34
C VAL A 534 -38.53 10.07 -5.26
N ILE A 535 -38.27 11.34 -5.56
CA ILE A 535 -39.33 12.34 -5.76
C ILE A 535 -39.60 12.43 -7.26
N LYS A 536 -40.77 11.95 -7.71
CA LYS A 536 -41.19 12.02 -9.12
C LYS A 536 -41.91 13.35 -9.38
N LYS A 537 -41.39 14.15 -10.31
CA LYS A 537 -41.90 15.48 -10.69
C LYS A 537 -43.05 15.41 -11.69
#